data_AF-A0A957KPT0-F1
#
_entry.id   AF-A0A957KPT0-F1
#
_cell.length_a   1.000
_cell.length_b   1.000
_cell.length_c   1.000
_cell.angle_alpha   90.00
_cell.angle_beta   90.00
_cell.angle_gamma   90.00
#
_symmetry.space_group_name_H-M   'P 1'
#
loop_
_entity.id
_entity.type
_entity.pdbx_description
1 polymer ?
#
loop_
_entity_poly.entity_id
_entity_poly.type
_entity_poly.pdbx_seq_one_letter_code
_entity_poly.pdbx_strand_id
1 'polypeptide(L)'
;MNEITLDLKTAKTTIDRNIYGHFSEHLGRCIYEGYWVGEESPIPNVRGIRQDVVTALRKIKVPVLRWPGGCFADEYHWMDGIGPRAQRPTMINTHWGGVVENNHFGTHEFMDLCDQLGCEPYICGNVGSGTVQEMSQWVEYVTFDGKSPMTDLRKANGRSDPWQMKYFGVGNENWGCGGRMRPEYYADLYRRYGLYARDYGDNRLYRIACGARNDDYHWTEVMMEMAGSDKLLGGPYMDGLALHYYTSVKRLPDGSREGSATDFDEAGWIEIIAKAHVMDELVRKHGTIMDKYDPEKKVAMIVDEWGTWYAVEPGTHPR
;
A
#
# COMPACT_ATOMS: atom_id res chain seq x y z
N MET A 1 -23.48 15.01 -31.29
CA MET A 1 -22.82 16.22 -30.76
C MET A 1 -22.70 16.00 -29.27
N ASN A 2 -21.48 16.02 -28.72
CA ASN A 2 -21.28 15.85 -27.28
C ASN A 2 -21.42 17.23 -26.63
N GLU A 3 -22.29 17.33 -25.63
CA GLU A 3 -22.55 18.56 -24.87
C GLU A 3 -22.15 18.33 -23.40
N ILE A 4 -21.46 19.30 -22.80
CA ILE A 4 -21.04 19.26 -21.40
C ILE A 4 -21.59 20.51 -20.71
N THR A 5 -22.32 20.32 -19.61
CA THR A 5 -22.78 21.39 -18.72
C THR A 5 -21.99 21.35 -17.42
N LEU A 6 -21.44 22.49 -17.00
CA LEU A 6 -20.72 22.64 -15.74
C LEU A 6 -21.53 23.51 -14.77
N ASP A 7 -22.01 22.90 -13.67
CA ASP A 7 -22.68 23.61 -12.58
C ASP A 7 -21.75 23.76 -11.38
N LEU A 8 -21.23 24.96 -11.17
CA LEU A 8 -20.33 25.26 -10.05
C LEU A 8 -21.05 25.35 -8.70
N LYS A 9 -22.39 25.44 -8.68
CA LYS A 9 -23.16 25.57 -7.42
C LYS A 9 -23.27 24.25 -6.66
N THR A 10 -23.02 23.12 -7.32
CA THR A 10 -23.07 21.78 -6.72
C THR A 10 -21.70 21.29 -6.22
N ALA A 11 -20.63 22.05 -6.46
CA ALA A 11 -19.27 21.71 -6.05
C ALA A 11 -19.09 21.82 -4.52
N LYS A 12 -19.46 20.74 -3.81
CA LYS A 12 -19.37 20.64 -2.34
C LYS A 12 -18.34 19.62 -1.86
N THR A 13 -17.86 18.76 -2.76
CA THR A 13 -16.92 17.68 -2.45
C THR A 13 -15.50 18.12 -2.74
N THR A 14 -14.61 17.97 -1.78
CA THR A 14 -13.17 18.13 -1.99
C THR A 14 -12.61 16.87 -2.63
N ILE A 15 -11.90 17.00 -3.75
CA ILE A 15 -11.08 15.91 -4.29
C ILE A 15 -9.86 15.79 -3.38
N ASP A 16 -9.82 14.74 -2.57
CA ASP A 16 -8.69 14.50 -1.68
C ASP A 16 -7.41 14.31 -2.50
N ARG A 17 -6.31 14.96 -2.08
CA ARG A 17 -5.03 14.86 -2.78
C ARG A 17 -4.55 13.41 -2.88
N ASN A 18 -4.89 12.55 -1.92
CA ASN A 18 -4.42 11.17 -1.84
C ASN A 18 -5.07 10.26 -2.90
N ILE A 19 -6.08 10.71 -3.65
CA ILE A 19 -6.50 10.04 -4.90
C ILE A 19 -5.32 9.91 -5.88
N TYR A 20 -4.33 10.81 -5.80
CA TYR A 20 -3.10 10.77 -6.59
C TYR A 20 -1.95 10.05 -5.85
N GLY A 21 -2.27 9.13 -4.95
CA GLY A 21 -1.29 8.33 -4.21
C GLY A 21 -0.47 7.40 -5.11
N HIS A 22 0.70 7.00 -4.61
CA HIS A 22 1.62 6.09 -5.29
C HIS A 22 1.89 4.84 -4.45
N PHE A 23 2.38 3.80 -5.11
CA PHE A 23 2.67 2.51 -4.52
C PHE A 23 4.06 2.01 -4.98
N SER A 24 4.91 1.59 -4.03
CA SER A 24 6.23 1.02 -4.27
C SER A 24 6.42 -0.28 -3.49
N GLU A 25 6.41 -1.41 -4.20
CA GLU A 25 6.72 -2.72 -3.63
C GLU A 25 8.20 -3.06 -3.76
N HIS A 26 8.73 -3.84 -2.84
CA HIS A 26 9.97 -4.60 -3.08
C HIS A 26 9.74 -5.62 -4.20
N LEU A 27 9.79 -5.14 -5.45
CA LEU A 27 9.48 -5.90 -6.65
C LEU A 27 10.37 -5.42 -7.79
N GLY A 28 11.16 -6.33 -8.35
CA GLY A 28 12.06 -6.05 -9.45
C GLY A 28 12.98 -4.87 -9.14
N ARG A 29 12.91 -3.84 -9.98
CA ARG A 29 13.71 -2.61 -9.84
C ARG A 29 12.90 -1.41 -9.33
N CYS A 30 11.74 -1.64 -8.71
CA CYS A 30 10.96 -0.55 -8.14
C CYS A 30 11.74 0.15 -7.02
N ILE A 31 12.22 -0.62 -6.03
CA ILE A 31 13.04 -0.11 -4.93
C ILE A 31 14.51 0.01 -5.35
N TYR A 32 15.15 -1.11 -5.67
CA TYR A 32 16.55 -1.13 -6.06
C TYR A 32 16.73 -0.60 -7.48
N GLU A 33 17.69 0.33 -7.66
CA GLU A 33 17.87 1.14 -8.86
C GLU A 33 16.76 2.19 -9.08
N GLY A 34 15.49 1.86 -8.84
CA GLY A 34 14.35 2.77 -9.02
C GLY A 34 14.30 3.92 -8.01
N TYR A 35 14.54 3.64 -6.73
CA TYR A 35 14.71 4.66 -5.68
C TYR A 35 16.11 4.57 -5.06
N TRP A 36 16.45 3.39 -4.54
CA TRP A 36 17.66 3.13 -3.80
C TRP A 36 18.79 2.69 -4.72
N VAL A 37 19.85 3.49 -4.76
CA VAL A 37 21.09 3.19 -5.49
C VAL A 37 22.26 2.92 -4.53
N GLY A 38 22.11 3.25 -3.24
CA GLY A 38 23.18 3.18 -2.24
C GLY A 38 24.03 4.44 -2.22
N GLU A 39 24.54 4.79 -1.04
CA GLU A 39 25.25 6.07 -0.81
C GLU A 39 26.51 6.23 -1.66
N GLU A 40 27.24 5.14 -1.86
CA GLU A 40 28.48 5.10 -2.64
C GLU A 40 28.25 4.94 -4.16
N SER A 41 27.00 4.98 -4.61
CA SER A 41 26.69 4.87 -6.04
C SER A 41 27.20 6.08 -6.81
N PRO A 42 27.73 5.90 -8.04
CA PRO A 42 28.07 7.02 -8.91
C PRO A 42 26.83 7.78 -9.42
N ILE A 43 25.62 7.22 -9.27
CA ILE A 43 24.37 7.91 -9.59
C ILE A 43 24.15 9.02 -8.54
N PRO A 44 23.92 10.29 -8.95
CA PRO A 44 23.68 11.38 -8.01
C PRO A 44 22.54 11.07 -7.04
N ASN A 45 22.85 11.04 -5.74
CA ASN A 45 21.93 10.60 -4.70
C ASN A 45 22.02 11.49 -3.44
N VAL A 46 21.00 11.40 -2.58
CA VAL A 46 21.03 11.90 -1.20
C VAL A 46 20.78 10.71 -0.30
N ARG A 47 21.76 10.37 0.54
CA ARG A 47 21.71 9.23 1.47
C ARG A 47 21.30 7.91 0.79
N GLY A 48 21.76 7.70 -0.45
CA GLY A 48 21.49 6.49 -1.24
C GLY A 48 20.23 6.52 -2.10
N ILE A 49 19.42 7.58 -2.04
CA ILE A 49 18.21 7.77 -2.87
C ILE A 49 18.53 8.66 -4.06
N ARG A 50 18.28 8.20 -5.29
CA ARG A 50 18.64 8.92 -6.52
C ARG A 50 17.84 10.23 -6.71
N GLN A 51 18.55 11.32 -7.00
CA GLN A 51 17.96 12.68 -6.99
C GLN A 51 17.08 12.99 -8.20
N ASP A 52 17.32 12.36 -9.34
CA ASP A 52 16.52 12.54 -10.55
C ASP A 52 15.07 12.10 -10.33
N VAL A 53 14.85 10.96 -9.69
CA VAL A 53 13.53 10.44 -9.33
C VAL A 53 12.87 11.31 -8.27
N VAL A 54 13.57 11.68 -7.19
CA VAL A 54 13.04 12.58 -6.15
C VAL A 54 12.59 13.91 -6.77
N THR A 55 13.41 14.48 -7.66
CA THR A 55 13.09 15.73 -8.35
C THR A 55 11.84 15.60 -9.21
N ALA A 56 11.71 14.49 -9.96
CA ALA A 56 10.54 14.24 -10.81
C ALA A 56 9.26 14.06 -9.98
N LEU A 57 9.32 13.26 -8.91
CA LEU A 57 8.15 12.97 -8.06
C LEU A 57 7.70 14.19 -7.26
N ARG A 58 8.63 15.05 -6.82
CA ARG A 58 8.27 16.35 -6.21
C ARG A 58 7.53 17.27 -7.18
N LYS A 59 7.85 17.25 -8.48
CA LYS A 59 7.17 18.09 -9.49
C LYS A 59 5.71 17.71 -9.65
N ILE A 60 5.38 16.41 -9.58
CA ILE A 60 3.99 15.94 -9.64
C ILE A 60 3.29 15.96 -8.28
N LYS A 61 3.99 16.40 -7.22
CA LYS A 61 3.47 16.57 -5.86
C LYS A 61 2.87 15.27 -5.30
N VAL A 62 3.65 14.18 -5.36
CA VAL A 62 3.26 12.90 -4.74
C VAL A 62 2.75 13.15 -3.31
N PRO A 63 1.48 12.81 -3.01
CA PRO A 63 0.88 13.15 -1.72
C PRO A 63 1.09 12.06 -0.66
N VAL A 64 1.13 10.79 -1.08
CA VAL A 64 1.28 9.62 -0.23
C VAL A 64 1.99 8.50 -1.01
N LEU A 65 2.81 7.71 -0.33
CA LEU A 65 3.52 6.56 -0.90
C LEU A 65 3.30 5.31 -0.03
N ARG A 66 2.77 4.23 -0.62
CA ARG A 66 2.56 2.92 0.02
C ARG A 66 3.79 2.01 -0.11
N TRP A 67 4.19 1.33 0.97
CA TRP A 67 5.34 0.41 1.06
C TRP A 67 5.19 -0.54 2.28
N PRO A 68 5.85 -1.72 2.40
CA PRO A 68 6.78 -2.39 1.47
C PRO A 68 6.09 -3.18 0.37
N GLY A 69 4.75 -3.18 0.42
CA GLY A 69 3.87 -3.39 -0.71
C GLY A 69 3.27 -4.76 -0.86
N GLY A 70 2.07 -4.79 -1.44
CA GLY A 70 1.47 -5.95 -2.07
C GLY A 70 1.72 -7.25 -1.33
N CYS A 71 2.05 -8.28 -2.08
CA CYS A 71 2.31 -9.60 -1.52
C CYS A 71 3.57 -9.63 -0.65
N PHE A 72 4.58 -8.83 -0.97
CA PHE A 72 5.81 -8.76 -0.17
C PHE A 72 5.55 -8.35 1.30
N ALA A 73 4.58 -7.46 1.55
CA ALA A 73 4.28 -6.96 2.89
C ALA A 73 3.83 -8.05 3.85
N ASP A 74 3.12 -9.08 3.39
CA ASP A 74 2.68 -10.21 4.22
C ASP A 74 3.73 -11.32 4.35
N GLU A 75 4.93 -11.15 3.78
CA GLU A 75 6.14 -11.95 4.05
C GLU A 75 7.26 -11.12 4.71
N TYR A 76 7.06 -9.81 4.84
CA TYR A 76 8.08 -8.90 5.36
C TYR A 76 8.10 -8.89 6.89
N HIS A 77 9.29 -9.09 7.45
CA HIS A 77 9.57 -8.92 8.87
C HIS A 77 10.41 -7.67 9.10
N TRP A 78 9.78 -6.60 9.58
CA TRP A 78 10.37 -5.25 9.54
C TRP A 78 11.69 -5.08 10.29
N MET A 79 11.97 -5.94 11.28
CA MET A 79 13.24 -5.94 12.00
C MET A 79 14.43 -6.30 11.09
N ASP A 80 14.18 -7.04 10.01
CA ASP A 80 15.19 -7.40 9.01
C ASP A 80 15.67 -6.15 8.24
N GLY A 81 14.84 -5.11 8.14
CA GLY A 81 15.11 -3.86 7.45
C GLY A 81 15.66 -2.73 8.33
N ILE A 82 16.13 -3.01 9.55
CA ILE A 82 16.72 -1.97 10.44
C ILE A 82 18.10 -2.40 10.94
N GLY A 83 18.79 -1.51 11.66
CA GLY A 83 20.15 -1.75 12.11
C GLY A 83 21.21 -1.57 11.02
N PRO A 84 22.48 -1.90 11.34
CA PRO A 84 23.59 -1.75 10.40
C PRO A 84 23.33 -2.55 9.11
N ARG A 85 23.29 -1.87 7.96
CA ARG A 85 22.94 -2.48 6.65
C ARG A 85 23.72 -3.76 6.34
N ALA A 86 25.03 -3.79 6.64
CA ALA A 86 25.88 -4.97 6.41
C ALA A 86 25.54 -6.19 7.29
N GLN A 87 24.71 -6.04 8.32
CA GLN A 87 24.27 -7.11 9.22
C GLN A 87 22.80 -7.50 8.99
N ARG A 88 22.09 -6.80 8.08
CA ARG A 88 20.69 -7.11 7.77
C ARG A 88 20.63 -8.48 7.08
N PRO A 89 19.69 -9.36 7.45
CA PRO A 89 19.56 -10.65 6.81
C PRO A 89 19.07 -10.48 5.37
N THR A 90 19.48 -11.41 4.52
CA THR A 90 18.89 -11.56 3.19
C THR A 90 17.62 -12.40 3.29
N MET A 91 16.66 -12.14 2.42
CA MET A 91 15.46 -12.97 2.25
C MET A 91 15.24 -13.30 0.78
N ILE A 92 14.44 -14.32 0.51
CA ILE A 92 14.03 -14.63 -0.86
C ILE A 92 12.71 -13.94 -1.13
N ASN A 93 12.66 -13.11 -2.16
CA ASN A 93 11.41 -12.56 -2.66
C ASN A 93 10.66 -13.65 -3.44
N THR A 94 9.83 -14.41 -2.73
CA THR A 94 9.21 -15.64 -3.24
C THR A 94 8.19 -15.35 -4.35
N HIS A 95 7.49 -14.23 -4.24
CA HIS A 95 6.47 -13.80 -5.20
C HIS A 95 7.07 -13.27 -6.50
N TRP A 96 8.23 -12.61 -6.43
CA TRP A 96 8.77 -11.82 -7.55
C TRP A 96 10.12 -12.33 -8.03
N GLY A 97 10.11 -13.51 -8.64
CA GLY A 97 11.29 -14.08 -9.31
C GLY A 97 12.23 -14.90 -8.43
N GLY A 98 11.93 -15.05 -7.13
CA GLY A 98 12.76 -15.84 -6.21
C GLY A 98 14.13 -15.21 -5.96
N VAL A 99 14.21 -13.88 -6.09
CA VAL A 99 15.48 -13.14 -6.06
C VAL A 99 15.87 -12.77 -4.63
N VAL A 100 17.16 -12.57 -4.41
CA VAL A 100 17.69 -12.25 -3.09
C VAL A 100 17.43 -10.77 -2.78
N GLU A 101 16.58 -10.54 -1.78
CA GLU A 101 16.34 -9.26 -1.14
C GLU A 101 17.39 -9.07 -0.02
N ASN A 102 18.12 -7.95 -0.02
CA ASN A 102 19.20 -7.69 0.94
C ASN A 102 18.78 -6.78 2.11
N ASN A 103 17.54 -6.30 2.11
CA ASN A 103 16.97 -5.40 3.11
C ASN A 103 17.76 -4.10 3.32
N HIS A 104 18.59 -3.68 2.37
CA HIS A 104 19.33 -2.42 2.47
C HIS A 104 18.42 -1.19 2.44
N PHE A 105 17.26 -1.31 1.79
CA PHE A 105 16.19 -0.33 1.91
C PHE A 105 15.12 -0.87 2.87
N GLY A 106 15.03 -0.30 4.06
CA GLY A 106 14.04 -0.69 5.05
C GLY A 106 13.36 0.51 5.69
N THR A 107 12.93 0.38 6.95
CA THR A 107 12.09 1.40 7.60
C THR A 107 12.75 2.79 7.59
N HIS A 108 14.04 2.89 7.92
CA HIS A 108 14.71 4.20 7.98
C HIS A 108 14.84 4.84 6.60
N GLU A 109 15.20 4.05 5.59
CA GLU A 109 15.37 4.53 4.23
C GLU A 109 14.02 4.92 3.58
N PHE A 110 12.94 4.19 3.86
CA PHE A 110 11.60 4.52 3.40
C PHE A 110 11.06 5.83 4.02
N MET A 111 11.25 6.02 5.32
CA MET A 111 10.85 7.27 5.97
C MET A 111 11.67 8.45 5.46
N ASP A 112 12.97 8.27 5.20
CA ASP A 112 13.81 9.30 4.58
C ASP A 112 13.37 9.63 3.15
N LEU A 113 12.95 8.64 2.36
CA LEU A 113 12.37 8.86 1.04
C LEU A 113 11.12 9.75 1.12
N CYS A 114 10.21 9.44 2.05
CA CYS A 114 8.99 10.24 2.24
C CYS A 114 9.32 11.68 2.66
N ASP A 115 10.29 11.88 3.57
CA ASP A 115 10.78 13.20 3.96
C ASP A 115 11.39 13.98 2.78
N GLN A 116 12.21 13.32 1.95
CA GLN A 116 12.82 13.95 0.76
C GLN A 116 11.76 14.35 -0.29
N LEU A 117 10.73 13.53 -0.48
CA LEU A 117 9.60 13.79 -1.37
C LEU A 117 8.63 14.84 -0.80
N GLY A 118 8.55 14.97 0.52
CA GLY A 118 7.51 15.74 1.19
C GLY A 118 6.13 15.10 1.06
N CYS A 119 6.07 13.76 1.04
CA CYS A 119 4.82 12.99 0.96
C CYS A 119 4.53 12.24 2.26
N GLU A 120 3.28 11.85 2.45
CA GLU A 120 2.89 11.04 3.62
C GLU A 120 3.36 9.58 3.46
N PRO A 121 3.94 8.97 4.50
CA PRO A 121 4.21 7.54 4.51
C PRO A 121 2.92 6.74 4.73
N TYR A 122 2.72 5.71 3.91
CA TYR A 122 1.72 4.66 4.11
C TYR A 122 2.42 3.31 4.25
N ILE A 123 2.51 2.80 5.48
CA ILE A 123 3.13 1.49 5.76
C ILE A 123 2.06 0.40 5.72
N CYS A 124 2.35 -0.73 5.07
CA CYS A 124 1.54 -1.94 5.09
C CYS A 124 2.19 -2.99 6.01
N GLY A 125 1.52 -3.33 7.11
CA GLY A 125 2.00 -4.31 8.08
C GLY A 125 1.62 -5.75 7.70
N ASN A 126 2.43 -6.70 8.17
CA ASN A 126 2.28 -8.13 7.91
C ASN A 126 1.22 -8.76 8.84
N VAL A 127 0.16 -9.34 8.26
CA VAL A 127 -0.84 -10.15 8.99
C VAL A 127 -0.70 -11.64 8.65
N GLY A 128 -0.44 -11.96 7.38
CA GLY A 128 -0.44 -13.32 6.85
C GLY A 128 0.59 -14.23 7.51
N SER A 129 1.81 -13.75 7.73
CA SER A 129 2.90 -14.51 8.36
C SER A 129 3.51 -13.85 9.60
N GLY A 130 3.20 -12.58 9.84
CA GLY A 130 3.65 -11.81 10.99
C GLY A 130 2.80 -12.01 12.24
N THR A 131 3.27 -11.48 13.37
CA THR A 131 2.55 -11.54 14.65
C THR A 131 1.94 -10.20 15.06
N VAL A 132 0.91 -10.24 15.91
CA VAL A 132 0.34 -9.02 16.52
C VAL A 132 1.40 -8.19 17.24
N GLN A 133 2.33 -8.86 17.94
CA GLN A 133 3.42 -8.19 18.66
C GLN A 133 4.37 -7.48 17.69
N GLU A 134 4.76 -8.14 16.61
CA GLU A 134 5.64 -7.60 15.60
C GLU A 134 5.08 -6.31 14.97
N MET A 135 3.81 -6.34 14.55
CA MET A 135 3.14 -5.15 13.99
C MET A 135 3.03 -4.02 15.02
N SER A 136 2.63 -4.35 16.26
CA SER A 136 2.53 -3.38 17.35
C SER A 136 3.87 -2.72 17.64
N GLN A 137 4.96 -3.50 17.66
CA GLN A 137 6.31 -2.99 17.88
C GLN A 137 6.81 -2.14 16.72
N TRP A 138 6.39 -2.41 15.49
CA TRP A 138 6.75 -1.57 14.35
C TRP A 138 6.16 -0.16 14.48
N VAL A 139 4.87 -0.08 14.83
CA VAL A 139 4.20 1.20 15.09
C VAL A 139 4.88 1.96 16.24
N GLU A 140 5.18 1.27 17.34
CA GLU A 140 5.89 1.84 18.48
C GLU A 140 7.27 2.37 18.08
N TYR A 141 8.04 1.57 17.35
CA TYR A 141 9.36 1.92 16.84
C TYR A 141 9.32 3.20 16.01
N VAL A 142 8.34 3.34 15.10
CA VAL A 142 8.23 4.49 14.21
C VAL A 142 7.74 5.74 14.94
N THR A 143 6.71 5.63 15.79
CA THR A 143 5.90 6.78 16.22
C THR A 143 6.01 7.17 17.69
N PHE A 144 6.55 6.31 18.57
CA PHE A 144 6.59 6.61 20.00
C PHE A 144 7.74 7.54 20.38
N ASP A 145 7.45 8.58 21.17
CA ASP A 145 8.38 9.62 21.64
C ASP A 145 8.93 9.34 23.05
N GLY A 146 8.33 8.41 23.79
CA GLY A 146 8.71 8.04 25.14
C GLY A 146 9.99 7.19 25.24
N LYS A 147 10.10 6.46 26.35
CA LYS A 147 11.18 5.50 26.60
C LYS A 147 10.62 4.08 26.56
N SER A 148 11.09 3.30 25.62
CA SER A 148 10.83 1.87 25.49
C SER A 148 11.98 1.17 24.78
N PRO A 149 12.03 -0.18 24.80
CA PRO A 149 13.00 -0.92 24.00
C PRO A 149 12.98 -0.56 22.52
N MET A 150 11.79 -0.29 21.94
CA MET A 150 11.69 0.08 20.52
C MET A 150 12.17 1.51 20.25
N THR A 151 11.93 2.47 21.15
CA THR A 151 12.48 3.82 20.98
C THR A 151 14.00 3.85 21.16
N ASP A 152 14.53 3.05 22.09
CA ASP A 152 15.97 2.93 22.32
C ASP A 152 16.65 2.28 21.11
N LEU A 153 16.01 1.28 20.50
CA LEU A 153 16.46 0.66 19.26
C LEU A 153 16.44 1.66 18.09
N ARG A 154 15.38 2.47 17.94
CA ARG A 154 15.29 3.51 16.90
C ARG A 154 16.44 4.53 17.05
N LYS A 155 16.69 4.98 18.28
CA LYS A 155 17.79 5.89 18.65
C LYS A 155 19.15 5.30 18.30
N ALA A 156 19.39 4.03 18.67
CA ALA A 156 20.63 3.33 18.34
C ALA A 156 20.87 3.22 16.83
N ASN A 157 19.78 3.15 16.05
CA ASN A 157 19.82 3.11 14.58
C ASN A 157 19.91 4.50 13.93
N GLY A 158 20.14 5.57 14.69
CA GLY A 158 20.43 6.89 14.15
C GLY A 158 19.24 7.84 14.05
N ARG A 159 18.07 7.47 14.59
CA ARG A 159 16.89 8.36 14.64
C ARG A 159 16.43 8.60 16.09
N SER A 160 16.64 9.80 16.60
CA SER A 160 16.21 10.16 17.96
C SER A 160 14.71 10.31 18.09
N ASP A 161 14.15 11.17 17.24
CA ASP A 161 12.77 11.62 17.33
C ASP A 161 11.86 10.62 16.60
N PRO A 162 10.59 10.44 17.01
CA PRO A 162 9.67 9.64 16.21
C PRO A 162 9.48 10.26 14.82
N TRP A 163 8.99 9.45 13.89
CA TRP A 163 8.39 9.97 12.67
C TRP A 163 6.89 10.16 12.87
N GLN A 164 6.31 11.04 12.05
CA GLN A 164 4.87 11.04 11.84
C GLN A 164 4.53 9.96 10.81
N MET A 165 3.58 9.11 11.14
CA MET A 165 3.07 8.09 10.23
C MET A 165 1.57 8.03 10.40
N LYS A 166 0.86 8.50 9.37
CA LYS A 166 -0.60 8.53 9.40
C LYS A 166 -1.20 7.23 8.90
N TYR A 167 -0.88 6.79 7.68
CA TYR A 167 -1.59 5.67 7.06
C TYR A 167 -0.92 4.34 7.41
N PHE A 168 -1.71 3.38 7.90
CA PHE A 168 -1.23 2.05 8.26
C PHE A 168 -2.19 0.96 7.78
N GLY A 169 -1.71 0.11 6.89
CA GLY A 169 -2.43 -1.02 6.32
C GLY A 169 -2.26 -2.24 7.20
N VAL A 170 -3.36 -2.89 7.55
CA VAL A 170 -3.35 -4.06 8.42
C VAL A 170 -3.51 -5.31 7.55
N GLY A 171 -2.42 -5.73 6.91
CA GLY A 171 -2.39 -6.80 5.93
C GLY A 171 -2.74 -6.33 4.51
N ASN A 172 -2.31 -7.10 3.52
CA ASN A 172 -2.54 -6.91 2.10
C ASN A 172 -3.06 -8.20 1.45
N GLU A 173 -4.01 -8.07 0.52
CA GLU A 173 -4.57 -9.16 -0.30
C GLU A 173 -4.73 -10.47 0.47
N ASN A 174 -5.31 -10.39 1.67
CA ASN A 174 -5.36 -11.54 2.58
C ASN A 174 -6.27 -12.66 2.05
N TRP A 175 -7.17 -12.37 1.10
CA TRP A 175 -7.89 -13.37 0.29
C TRP A 175 -6.98 -14.18 -0.65
N GLY A 176 -5.78 -13.67 -0.95
CA GLY A 176 -4.83 -14.18 -1.93
C GLY A 176 -3.49 -14.50 -1.30
N CYS A 177 -2.45 -13.75 -1.68
CA CYS A 177 -1.08 -14.00 -1.23
C CYS A 177 -0.91 -13.79 0.28
N GLY A 178 -1.67 -12.89 0.90
CA GLY A 178 -1.61 -12.63 2.35
C GLY A 178 -2.29 -13.69 3.22
N GLY A 179 -2.47 -14.92 2.74
CA GLY A 179 -2.92 -16.06 3.57
C GLY A 179 -4.17 -16.81 3.11
N ARG A 180 -4.72 -16.52 1.91
CA ARG A 180 -5.89 -17.22 1.32
C ARG A 180 -7.09 -17.32 2.27
N MET A 181 -7.35 -16.23 2.97
CA MET A 181 -8.35 -16.14 4.03
C MET A 181 -9.76 -15.98 3.45
N ARG A 182 -10.75 -16.48 4.19
CA ARG A 182 -12.14 -16.04 4.02
C ARG A 182 -12.31 -14.66 4.66
N PRO A 183 -13.22 -13.80 4.18
CA PRO A 183 -13.40 -12.47 4.74
C PRO A 183 -13.77 -12.49 6.23
N GLU A 184 -14.54 -13.48 6.70
CA GLU A 184 -14.92 -13.56 8.11
C GLU A 184 -13.70 -13.80 9.02
N TYR A 185 -12.77 -14.65 8.56
CA TYR A 185 -11.55 -14.94 9.28
C TYR A 185 -10.59 -13.74 9.27
N TYR A 186 -10.44 -13.09 8.11
CA TYR A 186 -9.63 -11.87 8.04
C TYR A 186 -10.22 -10.75 8.90
N ALA A 187 -11.55 -10.56 8.93
CA ALA A 187 -12.19 -9.55 9.77
C ALA A 187 -11.86 -9.76 11.27
N ASP A 188 -11.87 -10.99 11.76
CA ASP A 188 -11.45 -11.31 13.14
C ASP A 188 -9.98 -10.96 13.38
N LEU A 189 -9.08 -11.29 12.43
CA LEU A 189 -7.68 -10.92 12.52
C LEU A 189 -7.46 -9.41 12.45
N TYR A 190 -8.11 -8.71 11.53
CA TYR A 190 -8.05 -7.26 11.39
C TYR A 190 -8.39 -6.57 12.71
N ARG A 191 -9.52 -6.95 13.32
CA ARG A 191 -9.95 -6.40 14.62
C ARG A 191 -8.90 -6.62 15.70
N ARG A 192 -8.28 -7.81 15.71
CA ARG A 192 -7.23 -8.15 16.68
C ARG A 192 -5.97 -7.35 16.44
N TYR A 193 -5.40 -7.38 15.23
CA TYR A 193 -4.15 -6.69 14.88
C TYR A 193 -4.31 -5.17 14.98
N GLY A 194 -5.38 -4.61 14.40
CA GLY A 194 -5.69 -3.18 14.39
C GLY A 194 -5.83 -2.58 15.79
N LEU A 195 -6.34 -3.34 16.76
CA LEU A 195 -6.42 -2.90 18.16
C LEU A 195 -5.04 -2.61 18.77
N TYR A 196 -4.00 -3.40 18.43
CA TYR A 196 -2.65 -3.23 18.99
C TYR A 196 -1.76 -2.30 18.16
N ALA A 197 -2.15 -1.93 16.94
CA ALA A 197 -1.60 -0.77 16.25
C ALA A 197 -2.08 0.50 16.96
N ARG A 198 -1.36 0.96 17.99
CA ARG A 198 -1.77 2.07 18.88
C ARG A 198 -1.38 3.44 18.32
N ASP A 199 -2.14 4.44 18.74
CA ASP A 199 -1.73 5.83 18.62
C ASP A 199 -0.74 6.17 19.75
N TYR A 200 0.36 6.84 19.41
CA TYR A 200 1.39 7.27 20.36
C TYR A 200 1.56 8.78 20.31
N GLY A 201 1.55 9.43 21.48
CA GLY A 201 1.63 10.89 21.59
C GLY A 201 0.52 11.58 20.78
N ASP A 202 0.95 12.48 19.90
CA ASP A 202 0.08 13.20 18.97
C ASP A 202 -0.16 12.46 17.64
N ASN A 203 0.56 11.35 17.39
CA ASN A 203 0.40 10.58 16.16
C ASN A 203 -0.95 9.83 16.19
N ARG A 204 -1.78 10.07 15.17
CA ARG A 204 -3.07 9.38 14.97
C ARG A 204 -2.99 8.49 13.74
N LEU A 205 -3.08 7.19 13.95
CA LEU A 205 -3.10 6.25 12.83
C LEU A 205 -4.45 6.31 12.13
N TYR A 206 -4.38 6.24 10.80
CA TYR A 206 -5.46 5.99 9.88
C TYR A 206 -5.33 4.53 9.42
N ARG A 207 -6.10 3.64 10.05
CA ARG A 207 -6.02 2.19 9.90
C ARG A 207 -6.83 1.75 8.69
N ILE A 208 -6.14 1.15 7.73
CA ILE A 208 -6.72 0.68 6.46
C ILE A 208 -6.83 -0.85 6.52
N ALA A 209 -8.05 -1.36 6.41
CA ALA A 209 -8.31 -2.79 6.29
C ALA A 209 -8.11 -3.26 4.85
N CYS A 210 -7.60 -4.48 4.66
CA CYS A 210 -7.62 -5.17 3.37
C CYS A 210 -9.08 -5.36 2.95
N GLY A 211 -9.46 -4.77 1.83
CA GLY A 211 -10.78 -4.94 1.26
C GLY A 211 -10.76 -5.83 0.02
N ALA A 212 -11.77 -5.62 -0.83
CA ALA A 212 -12.11 -6.54 -1.89
C ALA A 212 -11.12 -6.49 -3.06
N ARG A 213 -11.04 -7.61 -3.78
CA ARG A 213 -10.56 -7.64 -5.16
C ARG A 213 -11.73 -7.56 -6.12
N ASN A 214 -11.63 -6.70 -7.13
CA ASN A 214 -12.61 -6.61 -8.21
C ASN A 214 -14.05 -6.49 -7.65
N ASP A 215 -14.94 -7.38 -8.08
CA ASP A 215 -16.36 -7.47 -7.75
C ASP A 215 -16.67 -8.45 -6.60
N ASP A 216 -15.70 -8.76 -5.74
CA ASP A 216 -15.95 -9.51 -4.50
C ASP A 216 -16.73 -8.67 -3.46
N TYR A 217 -18.01 -8.44 -3.77
CA TYR A 217 -18.92 -7.68 -2.92
C TYR A 217 -19.17 -8.37 -1.57
N HIS A 218 -19.01 -9.69 -1.48
CA HIS A 218 -19.13 -10.44 -0.23
C HIS A 218 -18.03 -10.03 0.76
N TRP A 219 -16.80 -9.84 0.27
CA TRP A 219 -15.70 -9.34 1.11
C TRP A 219 -16.03 -7.98 1.72
N THR A 220 -16.51 -7.03 0.93
CA THR A 220 -16.89 -5.69 1.40
C THR A 220 -18.04 -5.77 2.41
N GLU A 221 -19.08 -6.55 2.13
CA GLU A 221 -20.23 -6.76 3.04
C GLU A 221 -19.76 -7.24 4.42
N VAL A 222 -18.94 -8.29 4.47
CA VAL A 222 -18.45 -8.88 5.73
C VAL A 222 -17.53 -7.92 6.47
N MET A 223 -16.59 -7.27 5.79
CA MET A 223 -15.68 -6.31 6.42
C MET A 223 -16.42 -5.13 7.02
N MET A 224 -17.42 -4.60 6.31
CA MET A 224 -18.25 -3.52 6.81
C MET A 224 -19.12 -3.98 7.98
N GLU A 225 -19.76 -5.15 7.90
CA GLU A 225 -20.56 -5.68 9.01
C GLU A 225 -19.73 -5.89 10.28
N MET A 226 -18.57 -6.54 10.16
CA MET A 226 -17.78 -6.99 11.31
C MET A 226 -16.82 -5.95 11.88
N ALA A 227 -16.38 -4.99 11.06
CA ALA A 227 -15.35 -4.02 11.46
C ALA A 227 -15.59 -2.57 10.98
N GLY A 228 -16.45 -2.33 9.99
CA GLY A 228 -16.68 -0.99 9.41
C GLY A 228 -17.98 -0.31 9.83
N SER A 229 -18.85 -1.01 10.55
CA SER A 229 -20.21 -0.56 10.87
C SER A 229 -20.23 0.50 11.97
N ASP A 230 -21.04 1.54 11.78
CA ASP A 230 -21.27 2.60 12.76
C ASP A 230 -21.97 2.11 14.04
N LYS A 231 -22.58 0.91 13.99
CA LYS A 231 -23.28 0.26 15.11
C LYS A 231 -22.36 -0.53 16.03
N LEU A 232 -21.08 -0.68 15.67
CA LEU A 232 -20.11 -1.37 16.51
C LEU A 232 -19.84 -0.55 17.79
N LEU A 233 -19.42 -1.25 18.84
CA LEU A 233 -19.06 -0.60 20.11
C LEU A 233 -17.90 0.37 19.88
N GLY A 234 -18.16 1.68 19.98
CA GLY A 234 -17.17 2.72 19.74
C GLY A 234 -17.10 3.20 18.28
N GLY A 235 -18.01 2.75 17.40
CA GLY A 235 -18.00 3.04 15.98
C GLY A 235 -17.11 2.08 15.18
N PRO A 236 -16.83 2.40 13.90
CA PRO A 236 -15.99 1.58 13.04
C PRO A 236 -14.59 1.35 13.63
N TYR A 237 -14.06 0.15 13.46
CA TYR A 237 -12.69 -0.22 13.87
C TYR A 237 -11.65 0.06 12.79
N MET A 238 -12.08 0.54 11.64
CA MET A 238 -11.25 0.94 10.52
C MET A 238 -11.53 2.40 10.13
N ASP A 239 -10.51 3.08 9.64
CA ASP A 239 -10.64 4.40 9.06
C ASP A 239 -10.84 4.32 7.53
N GLY A 240 -10.32 3.26 6.90
CA GLY A 240 -10.52 3.00 5.49
C GLY A 240 -10.56 1.50 5.15
N LEU A 241 -11.18 1.18 4.01
CA LEU A 241 -11.27 -0.15 3.43
C LEU A 241 -10.67 -0.12 2.02
N ALA A 242 -9.67 -0.97 1.79
CA ALA A 242 -8.97 -1.03 0.51
C ALA A 242 -9.85 -1.61 -0.63
N LEU A 243 -9.52 -1.31 -1.88
CA LEU A 243 -10.13 -1.93 -3.07
C LEU A 243 -9.07 -2.08 -4.15
N HIS A 244 -8.89 -3.30 -4.65
CA HIS A 244 -7.91 -3.60 -5.69
C HIS A 244 -8.60 -3.89 -7.02
N TYR A 245 -8.20 -3.20 -8.09
CA TYR A 245 -8.65 -3.49 -9.45
C TYR A 245 -7.59 -3.14 -10.50
N TYR A 246 -7.07 -4.17 -11.17
CA TYR A 246 -6.15 -4.00 -12.29
C TYR A 246 -6.86 -4.07 -13.64
N THR A 247 -6.53 -3.13 -14.52
CA THR A 247 -6.88 -3.18 -15.95
C THR A 247 -5.89 -4.10 -16.67
N SER A 248 -6.13 -5.40 -16.59
CA SER A 248 -5.17 -6.41 -17.06
C SER A 248 -5.50 -6.93 -18.46
N VAL A 249 -4.47 -7.16 -19.27
CA VAL A 249 -4.57 -8.05 -20.43
C VAL A 249 -4.80 -9.49 -19.98
N LYS A 250 -5.07 -10.38 -20.94
CA LYS A 250 -5.39 -11.78 -20.66
C LYS A 250 -4.26 -12.45 -19.85
N ARG A 251 -4.63 -13.00 -18.69
CA ARG A 251 -3.75 -13.83 -17.87
C ARG A 251 -3.81 -15.28 -18.35
N LEU A 252 -2.64 -15.91 -18.49
CA LEU A 252 -2.48 -17.29 -18.91
C LEU A 252 -2.49 -18.26 -17.71
N PRO A 253 -2.72 -19.56 -17.92
CA PRO A 253 -2.80 -20.55 -16.83
C PRO A 253 -1.51 -20.67 -16.00
N ASP A 254 -0.35 -20.37 -16.60
CA ASP A 254 0.96 -20.36 -15.92
C ASP A 254 1.20 -19.08 -15.09
N GLY A 255 0.23 -18.17 -15.07
CA GLY A 255 0.30 -16.90 -14.34
C GLY A 255 0.87 -15.74 -15.15
N SER A 256 1.47 -16.01 -16.32
CA SER A 256 1.95 -14.97 -17.24
C SER A 256 0.79 -14.24 -17.94
N ARG A 257 1.11 -13.27 -18.80
CA ARG A 257 0.13 -12.42 -19.48
C ARG A 257 0.42 -12.35 -20.98
N GLU A 258 -0.64 -12.22 -21.74
CA GLU A 258 -0.64 -12.08 -23.20
C GLU A 258 -1.20 -10.70 -23.57
N GLY A 259 -0.37 -9.85 -24.19
CA GLY A 259 -0.71 -8.49 -24.62
C GLY A 259 0.42 -7.50 -24.34
N SER A 260 0.95 -6.88 -25.39
CA SER A 260 2.08 -5.93 -25.31
C SER A 260 1.64 -4.57 -24.77
N ALA A 261 2.54 -3.90 -24.06
CA ALA A 261 2.34 -2.52 -23.62
C ALA A 261 2.55 -1.48 -24.75
N THR A 262 3.17 -1.88 -25.86
CA THR A 262 3.58 -0.96 -26.95
C THR A 262 3.11 -1.36 -28.34
N ASP A 263 2.70 -2.61 -28.54
CA ASP A 263 2.26 -3.16 -29.84
C ASP A 263 0.85 -3.76 -29.72
N PHE A 264 -0.15 -2.99 -30.11
CA PHE A 264 -1.56 -3.38 -30.05
C PHE A 264 -2.35 -2.67 -31.15
N ASP A 265 -3.43 -3.29 -31.58
CA ASP A 265 -4.36 -2.71 -32.53
C ASP A 265 -5.46 -1.88 -31.84
N GLU A 266 -6.39 -1.35 -32.62
CA GLU A 266 -7.52 -0.58 -32.11
C GLU A 266 -8.41 -1.40 -31.15
N ALA A 267 -8.55 -2.71 -31.39
CA ALA A 267 -9.33 -3.57 -30.51
C ALA A 267 -8.68 -3.70 -29.13
N GLY A 268 -7.34 -3.89 -29.07
CA GLY A 268 -6.58 -3.91 -27.82
C GLY A 268 -6.66 -2.58 -27.07
N TRP A 269 -6.61 -1.46 -27.79
CA TRP A 269 -6.84 -0.13 -27.21
C TRP A 269 -8.23 -0.02 -26.56
N ILE A 270 -9.29 -0.36 -27.31
CA ILE A 270 -10.68 -0.28 -26.82
C ILE A 270 -10.88 -1.20 -25.61
N GLU A 271 -10.32 -2.41 -25.63
CA GLU A 271 -10.43 -3.37 -24.53
C GLU A 271 -9.90 -2.80 -23.21
N ILE A 272 -8.70 -2.22 -23.23
CA ILE A 272 -8.05 -1.67 -22.02
C ILE A 272 -8.82 -0.47 -21.50
N ILE A 273 -9.27 0.44 -22.38
CA ILE A 273 -10.09 1.59 -21.97
C ILE A 273 -11.44 1.14 -21.38
N ALA A 274 -12.10 0.16 -22.01
CA ALA A 274 -13.37 -0.38 -21.52
C ALA A 274 -13.20 -1.03 -20.13
N LYS A 275 -12.12 -1.79 -19.92
CA LYS A 275 -11.80 -2.36 -18.60
C LYS A 275 -11.52 -1.26 -17.57
N ALA A 276 -10.76 -0.22 -17.91
CA ALA A 276 -10.52 0.89 -16.99
C ALA A 276 -11.83 1.56 -16.51
N HIS A 277 -12.83 1.67 -17.38
CA HIS A 277 -14.15 2.21 -17.03
C HIS A 277 -14.95 1.35 -16.04
N VAL A 278 -14.63 0.06 -15.87
CA VAL A 278 -15.27 -0.82 -14.87
C VAL A 278 -15.04 -0.30 -13.44
N MET A 279 -13.99 0.49 -13.20
CA MET A 279 -13.75 1.10 -11.90
C MET A 279 -14.96 1.92 -11.39
N ASP A 280 -15.69 2.63 -12.26
CA ASP A 280 -16.88 3.39 -11.84
C ASP A 280 -17.96 2.46 -11.27
N GLU A 281 -18.20 1.32 -11.92
CA GLU A 281 -19.15 0.33 -11.43
C GLU A 281 -18.72 -0.26 -10.08
N LEU A 282 -17.43 -0.63 -9.96
CA LEU A 282 -16.90 -1.21 -8.73
C LEU A 282 -16.99 -0.24 -7.55
N VAL A 283 -16.53 1.01 -7.74
CA VAL A 283 -16.59 2.05 -6.70
C VAL A 283 -18.04 2.32 -6.29
N ARG A 284 -18.98 2.39 -7.23
CA ARG A 284 -20.40 2.60 -6.93
C ARG A 284 -21.01 1.44 -6.16
N LYS A 285 -20.76 0.19 -6.58
CA LYS A 285 -21.38 -0.99 -5.97
C LYS A 285 -20.79 -1.28 -4.59
N HIS A 286 -19.47 -1.23 -4.43
CA HIS A 286 -18.84 -1.33 -3.11
C HIS A 286 -19.26 -0.16 -2.21
N GLY A 287 -19.31 1.07 -2.73
CA GLY A 287 -19.76 2.23 -1.97
C GLY A 287 -21.21 2.12 -1.50
N THR A 288 -22.10 1.53 -2.32
CA THR A 288 -23.49 1.25 -1.93
C THR A 288 -23.57 0.25 -0.78
N ILE A 289 -22.69 -0.75 -0.75
CA ILE A 289 -22.59 -1.70 0.36
C ILE A 289 -22.04 -1.01 1.61
N MET A 290 -20.99 -0.18 1.48
CA MET A 290 -20.46 0.60 2.60
C MET A 290 -21.54 1.50 3.22
N ASP A 291 -22.35 2.18 2.39
CA ASP A 291 -23.45 3.05 2.83
C ASP A 291 -24.52 2.33 3.68
N LYS A 292 -24.66 0.99 3.54
CA LYS A 292 -25.57 0.18 4.38
C LYS A 292 -25.12 0.14 5.85
N TYR A 293 -23.81 0.19 6.09
CA TYR A 293 -23.18 0.02 7.40
C TYR A 293 -22.59 1.31 7.97
N ASP A 294 -22.28 2.27 7.10
CA ASP A 294 -21.68 3.55 7.44
C ASP A 294 -22.28 4.66 6.55
N PRO A 295 -23.56 5.03 6.77
CA PRO A 295 -24.26 6.03 5.95
C PRO A 295 -23.65 7.43 6.06
N GLU A 296 -22.88 7.70 7.13
CA GLU A 296 -22.15 8.95 7.36
C GLU A 296 -20.78 8.97 6.66
N LYS A 297 -20.36 7.88 6.01
CA LYS A 297 -19.11 7.76 5.23
C LYS A 297 -17.86 8.09 6.05
N LYS A 298 -17.80 7.57 7.28
CA LYS A 298 -16.63 7.65 8.17
C LYS A 298 -15.47 6.79 7.67
N VAL A 299 -15.77 5.61 7.12
CA VAL A 299 -14.81 4.69 6.51
C VAL A 299 -14.59 5.08 5.05
N ALA A 300 -13.37 5.48 4.70
CA ALA A 300 -13.06 5.80 3.31
C ALA A 300 -12.86 4.53 2.47
N MET A 301 -13.26 4.57 1.20
CA MET A 301 -12.79 3.59 0.23
C MET A 301 -11.42 4.01 -0.28
N ILE A 302 -10.43 3.12 -0.16
CA ILE A 302 -9.04 3.39 -0.55
C ILE A 302 -8.68 2.49 -1.74
N VAL A 303 -8.62 3.04 -2.95
CA VAL A 303 -8.17 2.28 -4.13
C VAL A 303 -6.64 2.32 -4.20
N ASP A 304 -5.99 1.48 -3.40
CA ASP A 304 -4.53 1.45 -3.19
C ASP A 304 -3.77 0.51 -4.12
N GLU A 305 -4.46 -0.26 -4.96
CA GLU A 305 -3.89 -0.96 -6.12
C GLU A 305 -4.79 -0.86 -7.34
N TRP A 306 -4.31 -0.15 -8.36
CA TRP A 306 -4.96 -0.01 -9.64
C TRP A 306 -3.95 0.29 -10.75
N GLY A 307 -4.40 0.18 -12.00
CA GLY A 307 -3.60 0.50 -13.18
C GLY A 307 -3.54 -0.65 -14.18
N THR A 308 -2.81 -0.44 -15.26
CA THR A 308 -2.70 -1.42 -16.34
C THR A 308 -1.68 -2.50 -16.02
N TRP A 309 -2.01 -3.76 -16.33
CA TRP A 309 -1.08 -4.87 -16.19
C TRP A 309 -0.95 -5.66 -17.50
N TYR A 310 0.18 -5.46 -18.18
CA TYR A 310 0.52 -6.08 -19.47
C TYR A 310 1.38 -7.34 -19.31
N ALA A 311 1.71 -7.97 -20.43
CA ALA A 311 2.86 -8.88 -20.49
C ALA A 311 4.15 -8.12 -20.13
N VAL A 312 5.15 -8.82 -19.57
CA VAL A 312 6.48 -8.24 -19.41
C VAL A 312 7.11 -7.96 -20.77
N GLU A 313 8.00 -6.97 -20.84
CA GLU A 313 8.70 -6.66 -22.08
C GLU A 313 9.55 -7.86 -22.55
N PRO A 314 9.62 -8.16 -23.86
CA PRO A 314 10.40 -9.28 -24.37
C PRO A 314 11.86 -9.26 -23.89
N GLY A 315 12.34 -10.38 -23.36
CA GLY A 315 13.70 -10.51 -22.84
C GLY A 315 13.91 -9.92 -21.44
N THR A 316 12.86 -9.37 -20.81
CA THR A 316 12.87 -8.99 -19.41
C THR A 316 12.27 -10.10 -18.55
N HIS A 317 12.92 -10.38 -17.42
CA HIS A 317 12.37 -11.23 -16.38
C HIS A 317 12.38 -10.42 -15.08
N PRO A 318 11.38 -10.55 -14.21
CA PRO A 318 11.51 -10.06 -12.85
C PRO A 318 12.77 -10.72 -12.26
N ARG A 319 13.78 -9.90 -11.99
CA ARG A 319 15.01 -10.23 -11.29
C ARG A 319 15.08 -9.43 -10.01
#